data_AF-A0A3M1WJM1-F1
#
_entry.id   AF-A0A3M1WJM1-F1
#
_cell.length_a   1.000
_cell.length_b   1.000
_cell.length_c   1.000
_cell.angle_alpha   90.00
_cell.angle_beta   90.00
_cell.angle_gamma   90.00
#
_symmetry.space_group_name_H-M   'P 1'
#
loop_
_entity.id
_entity.type
_entity.pdbx_description
1 polymer ?
#
loop_
_entity_poly.entity_id
_entity_poly.type
_entity_poly.pdbx_seq_one_letter_code
_entity_poly.pdbx_strand_id
1 'polypeptide(L)'
;MCNQSVGLIQRVFDEAGLTTISLTLVRSITELVKPSRALYIRHPFGYTFGDLHDRQVQRAILVDCVRAAERFTEPGTIVELPYRWTKNDLREKQLLKRAH
;
A
#
# COMPACT_ATOMS: atom_id res chain seq x y z
N MET A 1 -6.14 1.34 -14.68
CA MET A 1 -5.58 2.59 -14.10
C MET A 1 -4.11 2.39 -13.82
N CYS A 2 -3.22 3.31 -14.21
CA CYS A 2 -1.79 3.21 -13.88
C CYS A 2 -1.48 3.89 -12.54
N ASN A 3 -0.36 3.53 -11.91
CA ASN A 3 0.03 4.08 -10.61
C ASN A 3 0.23 5.61 -10.63
N GLN A 4 0.69 6.18 -11.76
CA GLN A 4 0.87 7.62 -11.94
C GLN A 4 -0.47 8.36 -11.90
N SER A 5 -1.49 7.87 -12.63
CA SER A 5 -2.83 8.46 -12.61
C SER A 5 -3.43 8.46 -11.21
N VAL A 6 -3.26 7.37 -10.46
CA VAL A 6 -3.78 7.26 -9.09
C VAL A 6 -3.08 8.26 -8.16
N GLY A 7 -1.76 8.42 -8.27
CA GLY A 7 -1.01 9.40 -7.48
C GLY A 7 -1.44 10.85 -7.75
N LEU A 8 -1.73 11.19 -9.02
CA LEU A 8 -2.25 12.51 -9.38
C LEU A 8 -3.65 12.76 -8.84
N ILE A 9 -4.56 11.79 -8.99
CA ILE A 9 -5.92 11.87 -8.44
C ILE A 9 -5.88 12.04 -6.93
N GLN A 10 -5.00 11.29 -6.25
CA GLN A 10 -4.83 11.36 -4.81
C GLN A 10 -4.45 12.78 -4.34
N ARG A 11 -3.54 13.44 -5.06
CA ARG A 11 -3.14 14.82 -4.76
C ARG A 11 -4.29 15.81 -4.93
N VAL A 12 -5.06 15.69 -6.01
CA VAL A 12 -6.24 16.55 -6.25
C VAL A 12 -7.28 16.38 -5.15
N PHE A 13 -7.54 15.14 -4.70
CA PHE A 13 -8.50 14.89 -3.62
C PHE A 13 -8.03 15.44 -2.28
N ASP A 14 -6.75 15.27 -1.93
CA ASP A 14 -6.23 15.83 -0.69
C ASP A 14 -6.24 17.37 -0.68
N GLU A 15 -5.92 18.02 -1.81
CA GLU A 15 -6.03 19.48 -1.98
C GLU A 15 -7.48 19.98 -1.82
N ALA A 16 -8.46 19.16 -2.19
CA ALA A 16 -9.89 19.42 -1.99
C ALA A 16 -10.39 19.10 -0.56
N GLY A 17 -9.50 18.70 0.36
CA GLY A 17 -9.85 18.36 1.74
C GLY A 17 -10.41 16.94 1.92
N LEU A 18 -10.36 16.09 0.90
CA LEU A 18 -10.78 14.70 0.98
C LEU A 18 -9.57 13.82 1.30
N THR A 19 -9.53 13.29 2.52
CA THR A 19 -8.40 12.47 2.99
C THR A 19 -8.32 11.17 2.20
N THR A 20 -7.17 10.96 1.57
CA THR A 20 -6.84 9.74 0.81
C THR A 20 -5.58 9.06 1.33
N ILE A 21 -5.51 7.74 1.16
CA ILE A 21 -4.32 6.93 1.47
C ILE A 21 -4.21 5.74 0.52
N SER A 22 -2.99 5.44 0.05
CA SER A 22 -2.72 4.30 -0.83
C SER A 22 -2.08 3.13 -0.06
N LEU A 23 -2.53 1.90 -0.30
CA LEU A 23 -1.77 0.69 0.05
C LEU A 23 -0.91 0.27 -1.13
N THR A 24 0.39 0.09 -0.93
CA THR A 24 1.33 -0.24 -2.00
C THR A 24 2.22 -1.44 -1.68
N LEU A 25 2.65 -2.15 -2.73
CA LEU A 25 3.38 -3.41 -2.62
C LEU A 25 4.83 -3.34 -3.11
N VAL A 26 5.18 -2.27 -3.85
CA VAL A 26 6.53 -2.02 -4.37
C VAL A 26 6.97 -0.62 -3.96
N ARG A 27 7.91 -0.54 -3.02
CA ARG A 27 8.36 0.73 -2.44
C ARG A 27 8.99 1.65 -3.47
N SER A 28 9.91 1.14 -4.31
CA SER A 28 10.60 1.95 -5.33
C SER A 28 9.64 2.60 -6.33
N ILE A 29 8.60 1.89 -6.75
CA ILE A 29 7.56 2.45 -7.63
C ILE A 29 6.75 3.51 -6.88
N THR A 30 6.43 3.27 -5.61
CA THR A 30 5.65 4.22 -4.78
C THR A 30 6.40 5.54 -4.60
N GLU A 31 7.71 5.47 -4.34
CA GLU A 31 8.60 6.63 -4.21
C GLU A 31 8.69 7.43 -5.52
N LEU A 32 8.65 6.76 -6.69
CA LEU A 32 8.61 7.42 -7.99
C LEU A 32 7.26 8.11 -8.27
N VAL A 33 6.15 7.50 -7.86
CA VAL A 33 4.79 8.04 -8.04
C VAL A 33 4.54 9.28 -7.17
N LYS A 34 5.16 9.35 -6.00
CA LYS A 34 5.00 10.46 -5.03
C LYS A 34 3.52 10.75 -4.68
N PRO A 35 2.75 9.73 -4.24
CA PRO A 35 1.40 9.95 -3.76
C PRO A 35 1.43 10.83 -2.50
N SER A 36 0.33 11.50 -2.18
CA SER A 36 0.24 12.32 -0.97
C SER A 36 0.47 11.52 0.31
N ARG A 37 -0.04 10.27 0.38
CA ARG A 37 0.13 9.38 1.53
C ARG A 37 0.13 7.92 1.06
N ALA A 38 1.05 7.10 1.56
CA ALA A 38 1.02 5.68 1.28
C ALA A 38 1.49 4.82 2.46
N LEU A 39 0.95 3.60 2.52
CA LEU A 39 1.39 2.53 3.38
C LEU A 39 1.99 1.42 2.53
N TYR A 40 3.23 1.08 2.81
CA TYR A 40 3.96 0.03 2.12
C TYR A 40 3.85 -1.30 2.89
N ILE A 41 3.41 -2.34 2.19
CA ILE A 41 3.25 -3.71 2.73
C ILE A 41 4.10 -4.69 1.91
N ARG A 42 4.75 -5.64 2.58
CA ARG A 42 5.55 -6.70 1.94
C ARG A 42 4.75 -7.97 1.69
N HIS A 43 3.63 -7.83 1.00
CA HIS A 43 2.81 -8.96 0.55
C HIS A 43 2.96 -9.20 -0.96
N PRO A 44 2.69 -10.41 -1.45
CA PRO A 44 2.65 -10.66 -2.89
C PRO A 44 1.53 -9.86 -3.55
N PHE A 45 1.69 -9.61 -4.85
CA PHE A 45 0.64 -9.07 -5.70
C PHE A 45 -0.59 -9.99 -5.63
N GLY A 46 -1.77 -9.40 -5.48
CA GLY A 46 -3.04 -10.11 -5.26
C GLY A 46 -3.39 -10.39 -3.79
N TYR A 47 -2.44 -10.20 -2.86
CA TYR A 47 -2.63 -10.50 -1.43
C TYR A 47 -2.38 -9.28 -0.53
N THR A 48 -2.76 -8.08 -0.97
CA THR A 48 -2.48 -6.82 -0.26
C THR A 48 -2.92 -6.86 1.20
N PHE A 49 -4.08 -7.43 1.50
CA PHE A 49 -4.63 -7.56 2.85
C PHE A 49 -4.21 -8.83 3.61
N GLY A 50 -3.31 -9.63 3.06
CA GLY A 50 -2.89 -10.90 3.63
C GLY A 50 -3.55 -12.09 2.95
N ASP A 51 -3.46 -13.25 3.59
CA ASP A 51 -3.92 -14.51 3.00
C ASP A 51 -5.44 -14.68 3.05
N LEU A 52 -5.94 -15.61 2.24
CA LEU A 52 -7.31 -16.10 2.33
C LEU A 52 -7.62 -16.55 3.76
N HIS A 53 -8.80 -16.14 4.25
CA HIS A 53 -9.33 -16.47 5.58
C HIS A 53 -8.54 -15.94 6.79
N ASP A 54 -7.44 -15.21 6.61
CA ASP A 54 -6.74 -14.52 7.70
C ASP A 54 -7.43 -13.19 8.06
N ARG A 55 -8.63 -13.31 8.64
CA ARG A 55 -9.45 -12.15 9.04
C ARG A 55 -8.73 -11.23 10.03
N GLN A 56 -7.82 -11.77 10.83
CA GLN A 56 -7.07 -11.01 11.82
C GLN A 56 -6.11 -10.04 11.13
N VAL A 57 -5.27 -10.52 10.21
CA VAL A 57 -4.33 -9.68 9.46
C VAL A 57 -5.08 -8.71 8.54
N GLN A 58 -6.12 -9.17 7.85
CA GLN A 58 -6.94 -8.32 6.97
C GLN A 58 -7.54 -7.13 7.74
N ARG A 59 -8.10 -7.40 8.93
CA ARG A 59 -8.65 -6.36 9.80
C ARG A 59 -7.56 -5.43 10.33
N ALA A 60 -6.42 -5.98 10.76
CA ALA A 60 -5.33 -5.18 11.30
C ALA A 60 -4.80 -4.18 10.26
N ILE A 61 -4.60 -4.62 9.01
CA ILE A 61 -4.21 -3.75 7.89
C ILE A 61 -5.25 -2.66 7.66
N LEU A 62 -6.55 -3.01 7.60
CA LEU A 62 -7.61 -2.02 7.40
C LEU A 62 -7.64 -0.97 8.51
N VAL A 63 -7.51 -1.38 9.77
CA VAL A 63 -7.47 -0.48 10.92
C VAL A 63 -6.26 0.45 10.85
N ASP A 64 -5.10 -0.07 10.48
CA ASP A 64 -3.90 0.75 10.32
C ASP A 64 -4.03 1.74 9.16
N CYS A 65 -4.70 1.38 8.06
CA CYS A 65 -5.04 2.30 6.97
C CYS A 65 -5.87 3.49 7.46
N VAL A 66 -6.95 3.22 8.21
CA VAL A 66 -7.82 4.28 8.75
C VAL A 66 -7.06 5.17 9.72
N ARG A 67 -6.32 4.56 10.67
CA ARG A 67 -5.51 5.32 11.63
C ARG A 67 -4.43 6.17 10.96
N ALA A 68 -3.79 5.66 9.92
CA ALA A 68 -2.79 6.40 9.17
C ALA A 68 -3.41 7.57 8.39
N ALA A 69 -4.59 7.37 7.80
CA ALA A 69 -5.34 8.43 7.13
C ALA A 69 -5.69 9.58 8.10
N GLU A 70 -6.03 9.26 9.34
CA GLU A 70 -6.31 10.25 10.40
C GLU A 70 -5.06 10.97 10.91
N ARG A 71 -3.91 10.28 11.00
CA ARG A 71 -2.71 10.79 11.67
C ARG A 71 -1.72 11.50 10.75
N PHE A 72 -1.56 11.03 9.53
CA PHE A 72 -0.51 11.54 8.64
C PHE A 72 -1.03 12.70 7.81
N THR A 73 -0.56 13.90 8.13
CA THR A 73 -0.97 15.13 7.44
C THR A 73 0.05 15.63 6.41
N GLU A 74 1.30 15.17 6.51
CA GLU A 74 2.39 15.59 5.61
C GLU A 74 2.29 14.90 4.23
N PRO A 75 2.19 15.66 3.13
CA PRO A 75 2.20 15.10 1.78
C PRO A 75 3.52 14.40 1.43
N GLY A 76 3.45 13.29 0.70
CA GLY A 76 4.61 12.46 0.34
C GLY A 76 4.97 11.43 1.41
N THR A 77 4.22 11.32 2.50
CA THR A 77 4.48 10.36 3.58
C THR A 77 4.32 8.92 3.09
N ILE A 78 5.38 8.12 3.20
CA ILE A 78 5.37 6.68 2.94
C ILE A 78 5.79 5.94 4.20
N VAL A 79 4.85 5.21 4.82
CA VAL A 79 5.12 4.43 6.04
C VAL A 79 5.11 2.95 5.73
N GLU A 80 6.10 2.25 6.24
CA GLU A 80 6.18 0.80 6.14
C GLU A 80 5.40 0.14 7.28
N LEU A 81 4.50 -0.77 6.94
CA LEU A 81 3.76 -1.57 7.91
C LEU A 81 4.51 -2.86 8.29
N PRO A 82 4.27 -3.41 9.49
CA PRO A 82 4.97 -4.59 9.97
C PRO A 82 4.54 -5.90 9.28
N TYR A 83 3.51 -5.88 8.44
CA TYR A 83 2.97 -7.07 7.78
C TYR A 83 3.90 -7.59 6.67
N ARG A 84 4.27 -8.87 6.78
CA ARG A 84 5.15 -9.58 5.85
C ARG A 84 4.50 -10.89 5.45
N TRP A 85 4.67 -11.25 4.18
CA TRP A 85 4.29 -12.57 3.71
C TRP A 85 5.30 -13.62 4.19
N THR A 86 4.82 -14.67 4.85
CA THR A 86 5.66 -15.71 5.46
C THR A 86 5.37 -17.12 4.94
N LYS A 87 4.36 -17.29 4.08
CA LYS A 87 3.90 -18.64 3.67
C LYS A 87 4.80 -19.33 2.65
N ASN A 88 5.41 -18.56 1.75
CA ASN A 88 6.27 -19.04 0.67
C ASN A 88 7.02 -17.86 0.04
N ASP A 89 7.76 -18.13 -1.04
CA ASP A 89 8.56 -17.17 -1.81
C ASP A 89 7.78 -16.50 -2.97
N LEU A 90 6.44 -16.49 -2.92
CA LEU A 90 5.61 -15.98 -4.02
C LEU A 90 5.93 -14.51 -4.33
N ARG A 91 6.14 -13.68 -3.31
CA ARG A 91 6.47 -12.26 -3.48
C ARG A 91 7.79 -12.11 -4.23
N GLU A 92 8.81 -12.83 -3.81
CA GLU A 92 10.15 -12.82 -4.40
C GLU A 92 10.07 -13.26 -5.87
N LYS A 93 9.35 -14.35 -6.15
CA LYS A 93 9.08 -14.83 -7.52
C LYS A 93 8.37 -13.78 -8.36
N GLN A 94 7.36 -13.10 -7.83
CA GLN A 94 6.63 -12.04 -8.54
C GLN A 94 7.53 -10.83 -8.84
N LEU A 95 8.35 -10.39 -7.88
CA LEU A 95 9.28 -9.28 -8.08
C LEU A 95 10.34 -9.60 -9.13
N LEU A 96 10.77 -10.86 -9.22
CA LEU A 96 11.69 -11.36 -10.24
C LEU A 96 11.01 -11.67 -11.59
N LYS A 97 9.68 -11.52 -11.71
CA LYS A 97 8.88 -11.94 -12.87
C LYS A 97 9.03 -13.43 -13.22
N ARG A 98 9.17 -14.27 -12.19
CA ARG A 98 9.33 -15.74 -12.27
C ARG A 98 8.12 -16.51 -11.71
N ALA A 99 7.03 -15.81 -11.41
CA ALA A 99 5.78 -16.44 -11.01
C ALA A 99 5.09 -17.02 -12.26
N HIS A 100 5.28 -18.31 -12.48
CA HIS A 100 4.50 -19.13 -13.42
C HIS A 100 3.59 -20.07 -12.62
#